data_AF-A0A6J7PQ92-F1
#
_entry.id   AF-A0A6J7PQ92-F1
#
_cell.length_a   1.000
_cell.length_b   1.000
_cell.length_c   1.000
_cell.angle_alpha   90.00
_cell.angle_beta   90.00
_cell.angle_gamma   90.00
#
_symmetry.space_group_name_H-M   'P 1'
#
loop_
_entity.id
_entity.type
_entity.pdbx_description
1 polymer ?
#
loop_
_entity_poly.entity_id
_entity_poly.type
_entity_poly.pdbx_seq_one_letter_code
_entity_poly.pdbx_strand_id
1 'polypeptide(L)'
;MITKRIAIFSSTTTLVVALLAAPLASSAGAATITKRLIKVEASIASQQKITHTVSPNGRRVYGFNLLVGRDERGGSPIDVEMLANVNYLKGNGPFFGFITFTAKDGSTLGVQMGGKARALPNGTDTNFSAPLKVIGGTGKWLHAAGKGTFTGSRTAALGADVESKFVIRLTSR
;
A
#
# COMPACT_ATOMS: atom_id res chain seq x y z
N MET A 1 -21.87 86.93 17.51
CA MET A 1 -21.52 85.88 16.53
C MET A 1 -21.41 84.55 17.27
N ILE A 2 -22.52 83.88 17.57
CA ILE A 2 -23.16 82.77 16.82
C ILE A 2 -22.21 81.58 16.53
N THR A 3 -22.21 80.66 17.49
CA THR A 3 -22.33 79.20 17.43
C THR A 3 -22.14 78.48 16.08
N LYS A 4 -21.26 77.47 16.07
CA LYS A 4 -21.50 76.19 15.38
C LYS A 4 -20.67 75.07 16.03
N ARG A 5 -21.35 74.20 16.79
CA ARG A 5 -20.87 72.87 17.17
C ARG A 5 -21.26 71.92 16.03
N ILE A 6 -20.29 71.20 15.47
CA ILE A 6 -20.55 70.10 14.53
C ILE A 6 -20.21 68.81 15.28
N ALA A 7 -21.22 67.96 15.44
CA ALA A 7 -21.13 66.63 15.99
C ALA A 7 -20.56 65.67 14.94
N ILE A 8 -19.58 64.84 15.34
CA ILE A 8 -19.12 63.70 14.55
C ILE A 8 -19.74 62.46 15.18
N PHE A 9 -20.67 61.84 14.46
CA PHE A 9 -21.32 60.59 14.83
C PHE A 9 -20.35 59.42 14.62
N SER A 10 -20.11 58.65 15.69
CA SER A 10 -19.39 57.38 15.66
C SER A 10 -20.30 56.26 15.14
N SER A 11 -20.03 55.73 13.93
CA SER A 11 -20.72 54.54 13.44
C SER A 11 -20.01 53.27 13.93
N THR A 12 -20.67 52.52 14.79
CA THR A 12 -20.29 51.18 15.23
C THR A 12 -20.50 50.18 14.09
N THR A 13 -19.42 49.55 13.62
CA THR A 13 -19.47 48.42 12.69
C THR A 13 -19.64 47.12 13.48
N THR A 14 -20.81 46.49 13.35
CA THR A 14 -21.10 45.19 13.96
C THR A 14 -20.50 44.07 13.10
N LEU A 15 -19.58 43.30 13.70
CA LEU A 15 -19.00 42.08 13.14
C LEU A 15 -20.01 40.93 13.28
N VAL A 16 -20.51 40.37 12.17
CA VAL A 16 -21.32 39.16 12.18
C VAL A 16 -20.40 37.94 12.00
N VAL A 17 -20.15 37.22 13.10
CA VAL A 17 -19.53 35.89 13.08
C VAL A 17 -20.65 34.87 12.80
N ALA A 18 -20.73 34.38 11.57
CA ALA A 18 -21.61 33.26 11.23
C ALA A 18 -20.94 31.94 11.66
N LEU A 19 -21.26 31.50 12.88
CA LEU A 19 -20.94 30.18 13.41
C LEU A 19 -21.97 29.19 12.84
N LEU A 20 -21.75 28.68 11.63
CA LEU A 20 -22.60 27.63 11.05
C LEU A 20 -22.12 26.25 11.52
N ALA A 21 -22.96 25.65 12.36
CA ALA A 21 -22.84 24.33 12.93
C ALA A 21 -22.60 23.24 11.87
N ALA A 22 -21.63 22.37 12.15
CA ALA A 22 -21.38 21.15 11.38
C ALA A 22 -22.56 20.17 11.50
N PRO A 23 -23.07 19.59 10.40
CA PRO A 23 -23.77 18.33 10.48
C PRO A 23 -22.76 17.21 10.71
N LEU A 24 -23.00 16.49 11.81
CA LEU A 24 -22.32 15.29 12.28
C LEU A 24 -22.03 14.29 11.16
N ALA A 25 -20.85 13.69 11.27
CA ALA A 25 -20.39 12.57 10.46
C ALA A 25 -21.53 11.56 10.21
N SER A 26 -21.79 11.26 8.94
CA SER A 26 -22.43 9.99 8.61
C SER A 26 -21.54 8.89 9.17
N SER A 27 -22.02 8.20 10.20
CA SER A 27 -21.48 6.90 10.58
C SER A 27 -21.70 5.98 9.39
N ALA A 28 -20.70 5.90 8.50
CA ALA A 28 -20.59 4.82 7.54
C ALA A 28 -20.73 3.54 8.37
N GLY A 29 -21.86 2.85 8.23
CA GLY A 29 -22.12 1.62 8.95
C GLY A 29 -20.90 0.73 8.78
N ALA A 30 -20.26 0.37 9.89
CA ALA A 30 -19.12 -0.51 9.88
C ALA A 30 -19.59 -1.81 9.20
N ALA A 31 -19.26 -1.96 7.93
CA ALA A 31 -19.61 -3.15 7.17
C ALA A 31 -18.92 -4.30 7.89
N THR A 32 -19.70 -5.15 8.54
CA THR A 32 -19.19 -6.36 9.18
C THR A 32 -18.57 -7.19 8.06
N ILE A 33 -17.24 -7.28 8.02
CA ILE A 33 -16.57 -8.14 7.06
C ILE A 33 -16.82 -9.59 7.49
N THR A 34 -17.82 -10.22 6.90
CA THR A 34 -17.93 -11.67 6.83
C THR A 34 -16.63 -12.23 6.24
N LYS A 35 -16.18 -13.41 6.70
CA LYS A 35 -14.94 -14.04 6.23
C LYS A 35 -14.84 -13.97 4.71
N ARG A 36 -13.89 -13.19 4.19
CA ARG A 36 -13.78 -12.89 2.75
C ARG A 36 -12.43 -13.35 2.24
N LEU A 37 -12.43 -14.05 1.11
CA LEU A 37 -11.20 -14.42 0.43
C LEU A 37 -10.89 -13.39 -0.67
N ILE A 38 -9.70 -12.83 -0.65
CA ILE A 38 -9.14 -12.01 -1.72
C ILE A 38 -8.08 -12.85 -2.42
N LYS A 39 -8.21 -13.01 -3.73
CA LYS A 39 -7.18 -13.57 -4.61
C LYS A 39 -6.80 -12.47 -5.58
N VAL A 40 -5.50 -12.17 -5.65
CA VAL A 40 -4.93 -11.22 -6.60
C VAL A 40 -3.81 -11.94 -7.32
N GLU A 41 -3.86 -11.94 -8.63
CA GLU A 41 -2.78 -12.48 -9.46
C GLU A 41 -2.34 -11.40 -10.45
N ALA A 42 -1.08 -10.98 -10.38
CA ALA A 42 -0.55 -9.88 -11.17
C ALA A 42 0.90 -10.15 -11.55
N SER A 43 1.31 -9.73 -12.74
CA SER A 43 2.71 -9.48 -13.02
C SER A 43 3.07 -8.11 -12.45
N ILE A 44 4.06 -8.04 -11.57
CA ILE A 44 4.52 -6.80 -10.95
C ILE A 44 5.91 -6.45 -11.47
N ALA A 45 6.03 -5.25 -12.02
CA ALA A 45 7.25 -4.73 -12.64
C ALA A 45 7.99 -3.79 -11.68
N SER A 46 9.32 -3.84 -11.72
CA SER A 46 10.19 -2.94 -10.95
C SER A 46 10.08 -1.51 -11.48
N GLN A 47 9.59 -0.58 -10.65
CA GLN A 47 9.48 0.84 -11.00
C GLN A 47 10.66 1.66 -10.46
N GLN A 48 11.16 1.29 -9.28
CA GLN A 48 12.31 1.95 -8.66
C GLN A 48 13.12 0.95 -7.87
N LYS A 49 14.45 1.03 -7.99
CA LYS A 49 15.37 0.14 -7.26
C LYS A 49 16.56 0.92 -6.74
N ILE A 50 16.90 0.68 -5.47
CA ILE A 50 18.15 1.14 -4.85
C ILE A 50 18.81 -0.10 -4.27
N THR A 51 19.88 -0.58 -4.90
CA THR A 51 20.59 -1.79 -4.46
C THR A 51 22.08 -1.59 -4.38
N HIS A 52 22.70 -2.26 -3.42
CA HIS A 52 24.14 -2.28 -3.21
C HIS A 52 24.65 -3.72 -3.31
N THR A 53 25.85 -3.86 -3.86
CA THR A 53 26.55 -5.13 -3.96
C THR A 53 27.76 -5.12 -3.04
N VAL A 54 27.87 -6.13 -2.17
CA VAL A 54 28.94 -6.26 -1.17
C VAL A 54 29.47 -7.69 -1.11
N SER A 55 30.46 -7.93 -0.24
CA SER A 55 31.26 -9.16 -0.10
C SER A 55 32.27 -9.38 -1.23
N PRO A 56 33.36 -10.13 -0.98
CA PRO A 56 34.28 -10.54 -2.05
C PRO A 56 33.53 -11.16 -3.23
N ASN A 57 33.91 -10.77 -4.44
CA ASN A 57 33.29 -11.21 -5.70
C ASN A 57 31.81 -10.82 -5.88
N GLY A 58 31.34 -9.79 -5.18
CA GLY A 58 30.01 -9.20 -5.40
C GLY A 58 28.84 -10.14 -5.12
N ARG A 59 29.03 -11.11 -4.21
CA ARG A 59 28.08 -12.22 -4.01
C ARG A 59 26.83 -11.83 -3.22
N ARG A 60 26.82 -10.69 -2.54
CA ARG A 60 25.69 -10.25 -1.71
C ARG A 60 25.09 -8.98 -2.29
N VAL A 61 23.77 -8.97 -2.44
CA VAL A 61 22.99 -7.80 -2.88
C VAL A 61 21.97 -7.46 -1.80
N TYR A 62 21.90 -6.19 -1.40
CA TYR A 62 20.85 -5.71 -0.49
C TYR A 62 20.28 -4.38 -0.96
N GLY A 63 19.10 -4.02 -0.48
CA GLY A 63 18.50 -2.73 -0.76
C GLY A 63 16.98 -2.80 -0.90
N PHE A 64 16.44 -1.89 -1.69
CA PHE A 64 15.02 -1.65 -1.86
C PHE A 64 14.58 -1.83 -3.32
N ASN A 65 13.36 -2.30 -3.50
CA ASN A 65 12.66 -2.36 -4.78
C ASN A 65 11.18 -1.97 -4.60
N LEU A 66 10.70 -1.05 -5.42
CA LEU A 66 9.30 -0.73 -5.62
C LEU A 66 8.81 -1.52 -6.83
N LEU A 67 7.85 -2.41 -6.64
CA LEU A 67 7.19 -3.13 -7.71
C LEU A 67 5.73 -2.74 -7.81
N VAL A 68 5.25 -2.54 -9.03
CA VAL A 68 3.86 -2.17 -9.30
C VAL A 68 3.29 -3.10 -10.36
N GLY A 69 2.04 -3.50 -10.18
CA GLY A 69 1.28 -4.23 -11.19
C GLY A 69 -0.20 -4.18 -10.91
N ARG A 70 -0.97 -4.93 -11.70
CA ARG A 70 -2.43 -4.88 -11.64
C ARG A 70 -3.02 -6.24 -11.97
N ASP A 71 -4.03 -6.64 -11.21
CA ASP A 71 -4.85 -7.81 -11.54
C ASP A 71 -6.12 -7.35 -12.26
N GLU A 72 -6.32 -7.89 -13.47
CA GLU A 72 -7.47 -7.61 -14.34
C GLU A 72 -8.48 -8.78 -14.42
N ARG A 73 -8.18 -9.93 -13.81
CA ARG A 73 -8.93 -11.19 -14.05
C ARG A 73 -10.34 -11.21 -13.48
N GLY A 74 -10.66 -10.34 -12.53
CA GLY A 74 -11.90 -10.41 -11.72
C GLY A 74 -13.00 -9.42 -12.09
N GLY A 75 -12.90 -8.68 -13.20
CA GLY A 75 -13.86 -7.61 -13.58
C GLY A 75 -13.87 -6.38 -12.65
N SER A 76 -13.22 -6.48 -11.50
CA SER A 76 -12.91 -5.38 -10.57
C SER A 76 -11.40 -5.33 -10.39
N PRO A 77 -10.71 -4.49 -11.15
CA PRO A 77 -9.26 -4.47 -11.11
C PRO A 77 -8.72 -4.05 -9.74
N ILE A 78 -7.57 -4.61 -9.40
CA ILE A 78 -6.85 -4.32 -8.16
C ILE A 78 -5.41 -3.97 -8.52
N ASP A 79 -5.02 -2.74 -8.20
CA ASP A 79 -3.63 -2.31 -8.27
C ASP A 79 -2.84 -2.87 -7.10
N VAL A 80 -1.59 -3.22 -7.37
CA VAL A 80 -0.65 -3.77 -6.40
C VAL A 80 0.58 -2.88 -6.38
N GLU A 81 0.88 -2.32 -5.21
CA GLU A 81 2.15 -1.66 -4.95
C GLU A 81 2.91 -2.45 -3.89
N MET A 82 4.15 -2.83 -4.17
CA MET A 82 4.99 -3.61 -3.27
C MET A 82 6.30 -2.87 -2.97
N LEU A 83 6.49 -2.53 -1.71
CA LEU A 83 7.70 -1.94 -1.15
C LEU A 83 8.54 -3.05 -0.53
N ALA A 84 9.54 -3.54 -1.25
CA ALA A 84 10.33 -4.71 -0.86
C ALA A 84 11.78 -4.34 -0.52
N ASN A 85 12.22 -4.67 0.68
CA ASN A 85 13.63 -4.71 1.04
C ASN A 85 14.18 -6.11 0.87
N VAL A 86 15.41 -6.23 0.37
CA VAL A 86 16.07 -7.50 0.05
C VAL A 86 17.45 -7.60 0.69
N ASN A 87 17.87 -8.82 1.02
CA ASN A 87 19.25 -9.15 1.39
C ASN A 87 19.56 -10.56 0.89
N TYR A 88 20.16 -10.65 -0.28
CA TYR A 88 20.39 -11.89 -1.00
C TYR A 88 21.87 -12.22 -1.07
N LEU A 89 22.22 -13.46 -0.76
CA LEU A 89 23.51 -14.09 -1.06
C LEU A 89 23.32 -15.01 -2.26
N LYS A 90 23.99 -14.73 -3.38
CA LYS A 90 23.84 -15.49 -4.64
C LYS A 90 22.35 -15.69 -5.01
N GLY A 91 21.56 -14.62 -4.98
CA GLY A 91 20.12 -14.65 -5.30
C GLY A 91 19.21 -15.28 -4.24
N ASN A 92 19.76 -15.81 -3.14
CA ASN A 92 19.00 -16.45 -2.06
C ASN A 92 18.98 -15.57 -0.82
N GLY A 93 17.84 -15.43 -0.16
CA GLY A 93 17.81 -14.75 1.14
C GLY A 93 16.46 -14.16 1.50
N PRO A 94 16.39 -13.46 2.65
CA PRO A 94 15.17 -12.83 3.09
C PRO A 94 14.79 -11.61 2.24
N PHE A 95 13.48 -11.37 2.16
CA PHE A 95 12.91 -10.07 1.78
C PHE A 95 11.78 -9.72 2.75
N PHE A 96 11.49 -8.44 2.90
CA PHE A 96 10.40 -7.97 3.77
C PHE A 96 9.92 -6.58 3.35
N GLY A 97 8.76 -6.18 3.84
CA GLY A 97 8.22 -4.85 3.61
C GLY A 97 6.70 -4.85 3.59
N PHE A 98 6.13 -4.06 2.69
CA PHE A 98 4.69 -3.81 2.66
C PHE A 98 4.12 -3.95 1.25
N ILE A 99 2.84 -4.29 1.19
CA ILE A 99 2.05 -4.37 -0.03
C ILE A 99 0.79 -3.55 0.20
N THR A 100 0.46 -2.68 -0.75
CA THR A 100 -0.81 -1.96 -0.80
C THR A 100 -1.61 -2.51 -1.97
N PHE A 101 -2.81 -2.99 -1.69
CA PHE A 101 -3.81 -3.29 -2.72
C PHE A 101 -4.77 -2.12 -2.82
N THR A 102 -5.02 -1.63 -4.03
CA THR A 102 -5.97 -0.54 -4.28
C THR A 102 -7.07 -1.03 -5.20
N ALA A 103 -8.31 -0.99 -4.75
CA ALA A 103 -9.45 -1.33 -5.57
C ALA A 103 -9.87 -0.18 -6.49
N LYS A 104 -10.63 -0.50 -7.54
CA LYS A 104 -11.25 0.49 -8.44
C LYS A 104 -12.01 1.63 -7.74
N ASP A 105 -12.61 1.37 -6.58
CA ASP A 105 -13.35 2.37 -5.78
C ASP A 105 -12.44 3.26 -4.90
N GLY A 106 -11.11 3.10 -4.99
CA GLY A 106 -10.12 3.83 -4.19
C GLY A 106 -9.90 3.26 -2.79
N SER A 107 -10.63 2.24 -2.36
CA SER A 107 -10.35 1.54 -1.10
C SER A 107 -8.96 0.92 -1.14
N THR A 108 -8.24 0.95 -0.02
CA THR A 108 -6.88 0.40 0.11
C THR A 108 -6.78 -0.66 1.21
N LEU A 109 -5.98 -1.70 0.99
CA LEU A 109 -5.68 -2.74 1.96
C LEU A 109 -4.16 -2.81 2.15
N GLY A 110 -3.71 -2.47 3.34
CA GLY A 110 -2.30 -2.54 3.72
C GLY A 110 -1.94 -3.93 4.27
N VAL A 111 -0.84 -4.48 3.78
CA VAL A 111 -0.35 -5.80 4.14
C VAL A 111 1.15 -5.76 4.43
N GLN A 112 1.56 -6.36 5.53
CA GLN A 112 2.97 -6.60 5.84
C GLN A 112 3.40 -7.98 5.29
N MET A 113 4.62 -8.05 4.75
CA MET A 113 5.23 -9.28 4.27
C MET A 113 6.64 -9.50 4.84
N GLY A 114 7.01 -10.76 5.00
CA GLY A 114 8.37 -11.18 5.34
C GLY A 114 8.61 -12.59 4.83
N GLY A 115 9.46 -12.74 3.81
CA GLY A 115 9.59 -13.96 3.03
C GLY A 115 11.02 -14.32 2.67
N LYS A 116 11.15 -15.29 1.77
CA LYS A 116 12.43 -15.78 1.25
C LYS A 116 12.40 -15.88 -0.26
N ALA A 117 13.48 -15.41 -0.88
CA ALA A 117 13.84 -15.68 -2.26
C ALA A 117 14.74 -16.93 -2.32
N ARG A 118 14.46 -17.80 -3.29
CA ARG A 118 15.24 -19.01 -3.58
C ARG A 118 15.65 -18.98 -5.04
N ALA A 119 16.95 -18.83 -5.31
CA ALA A 119 17.46 -18.96 -6.67
C ALA A 119 17.34 -20.42 -7.13
N LEU A 120 16.94 -20.63 -8.37
CA LEU A 120 16.87 -21.95 -8.97
C LEU A 120 18.23 -22.39 -9.52
N PRO A 121 18.45 -23.70 -9.75
CA PRO A 121 19.74 -24.23 -10.21
C PRO A 121 20.24 -23.64 -11.54
N ASN A 122 19.34 -23.08 -12.36
CA ASN A 122 19.71 -22.39 -13.61
C ASN A 122 20.40 -21.03 -13.39
N GLY A 123 20.50 -20.56 -12.14
CA GLY A 123 21.27 -19.38 -11.76
C GLY A 123 20.61 -18.03 -12.06
N THR A 124 19.55 -18.01 -12.87
CA THR A 124 18.81 -16.80 -13.25
C THR A 124 17.47 -16.69 -12.54
N ASP A 125 16.80 -17.82 -12.35
CA ASP A 125 15.41 -17.81 -11.91
C ASP A 125 15.33 -17.78 -10.40
N THR A 126 14.25 -17.22 -9.89
CA THR A 126 14.04 -17.08 -8.45
C THR A 126 12.58 -17.31 -8.10
N ASN A 127 12.35 -18.16 -7.10
CA ASN A 127 11.04 -18.33 -6.49
C ASN A 127 10.96 -17.54 -5.18
N PHE A 128 9.82 -16.91 -4.95
CA PHE A 128 9.52 -16.11 -3.78
C PHE A 128 8.37 -16.74 -3.01
N SER A 129 8.46 -16.70 -1.69
CA SER A 129 7.36 -17.07 -0.80
C SER A 129 7.37 -16.20 0.45
N ALA A 130 6.20 -15.72 0.86
CA ALA A 130 6.05 -14.98 2.12
C ALA A 130 4.68 -15.25 2.77
N PRO A 131 4.61 -15.42 4.10
CA PRO A 131 3.40 -15.12 4.83
C PRO A 131 3.06 -13.63 4.73
N LEU A 132 1.76 -13.35 4.71
CA LEU A 132 1.19 -12.00 4.69
C LEU A 132 0.36 -11.76 5.94
N LYS A 133 0.40 -10.53 6.47
CA LYS A 133 -0.43 -10.08 7.58
C LYS A 133 -1.11 -8.77 7.20
N VAL A 134 -2.44 -8.74 7.28
CA VAL A 134 -3.19 -7.49 7.09
C VAL A 134 -2.91 -6.56 8.26
N ILE A 135 -2.54 -5.32 7.96
CA ILE A 135 -2.25 -4.28 8.96
C ILE A 135 -3.35 -3.21 9.04
N GLY A 136 -4.22 -3.14 8.04
CA GLY A 136 -5.40 -2.28 8.04
C GLY A 136 -5.94 -2.08 6.64
N GLY A 137 -7.04 -1.34 6.54
CA GLY A 137 -7.62 -0.94 5.26
C GLY A 137 -8.55 0.25 5.39
N THR A 138 -8.94 0.79 4.23
CA THR A 138 -9.86 1.92 4.08
C THR A 138 -11.06 1.50 3.23
N GLY A 139 -12.10 2.34 3.17
CA GLY A 139 -13.28 2.09 2.33
C GLY A 139 -13.92 0.72 2.62
N LYS A 140 -14.08 -0.11 1.58
CA LYS A 140 -14.67 -1.46 1.73
C LYS A 140 -13.82 -2.45 2.54
N TRP A 141 -12.59 -2.09 2.87
CA TRP A 141 -11.68 -2.87 3.69
C TRP A 141 -11.43 -2.22 5.05
N LEU A 142 -12.25 -1.24 5.44
CA LEU A 142 -12.23 -0.70 6.79
C LEU A 142 -12.38 -1.84 7.82
N HIS A 143 -11.61 -1.78 8.90
CA HIS A 143 -11.54 -2.81 9.96
C HIS A 143 -11.08 -4.21 9.51
N ALA A 144 -10.58 -4.35 8.28
CA ALA A 144 -10.05 -5.63 7.82
C ALA A 144 -8.84 -6.06 8.68
N ALA A 145 -8.90 -7.29 9.15
CA ALA A 145 -7.75 -8.05 9.63
C ALA A 145 -7.63 -9.34 8.82
N GLY A 146 -6.53 -10.06 8.98
CA GLY A 146 -6.34 -11.29 8.23
C GLY A 146 -4.90 -11.71 8.05
N LYS A 147 -4.75 -12.85 7.38
CA LYS A 147 -3.47 -13.43 6.99
C LYS A 147 -3.56 -13.95 5.57
N GLY A 148 -2.41 -14.12 4.93
CA GLY A 148 -2.35 -14.64 3.59
C GLY A 148 -0.98 -15.21 3.23
N THR A 149 -0.83 -15.47 1.94
CA THR A 149 0.40 -15.95 1.34
C THR A 149 0.67 -15.20 0.05
N PHE A 150 1.93 -14.85 -0.16
CA PHE A 150 2.48 -14.41 -1.43
C PHE A 150 3.37 -15.53 -1.97
N THR A 151 3.20 -15.85 -3.24
CA THR A 151 4.14 -16.62 -4.04
C THR A 151 4.46 -15.85 -5.30
N GLY A 152 5.71 -15.88 -5.74
CA GLY A 152 6.07 -15.32 -7.02
C GLY A 152 7.23 -16.03 -7.69
N SER A 153 7.41 -15.77 -8.97
CA SER A 153 8.50 -16.30 -9.78
C SER A 153 9.05 -15.21 -10.69
N ARG A 154 10.38 -15.20 -10.86
CA ARG A 154 11.08 -14.33 -11.79
C ARG A 154 12.04 -15.19 -12.60
N THR A 155 12.02 -15.07 -13.92
CA THR A 155 12.83 -15.86 -14.86
C THR A 155 14.00 -15.08 -15.48
N ALA A 156 14.37 -13.94 -14.87
CA ALA A 156 15.40 -13.02 -15.34
C ALA A 156 16.12 -12.36 -14.16
N ALA A 157 17.10 -11.48 -14.39
CA ALA A 157 17.89 -10.82 -13.34
C ALA A 157 17.08 -9.90 -12.39
N LEU A 158 17.67 -9.49 -11.27
CA LEU A 158 16.96 -8.75 -10.22
C LEU A 158 16.51 -7.38 -10.73
N GLY A 159 15.20 -7.14 -10.69
CA GLY A 159 14.56 -5.96 -11.27
C GLY A 159 13.71 -6.29 -12.50
N ALA A 160 13.78 -7.50 -13.04
CA ALA A 160 12.77 -7.99 -13.98
C ALA A 160 11.43 -8.26 -13.29
N ASP A 161 10.39 -8.42 -14.10
CA ASP A 161 9.03 -8.66 -13.66
C ASP A 161 8.92 -9.93 -12.80
N VAL A 162 8.01 -9.87 -11.84
CA VAL A 162 7.70 -10.98 -10.95
C VAL A 162 6.25 -11.38 -11.17
N GLU A 163 6.05 -12.57 -11.73
CA GLU A 163 4.73 -13.19 -11.76
C GLU A 163 4.32 -13.49 -10.31
N SER A 164 3.22 -12.90 -9.87
CA SER A 164 2.88 -12.83 -8.46
C SER A 164 1.45 -13.29 -8.19
N LYS A 165 1.29 -14.06 -7.12
CA LYS A 165 0.01 -14.52 -6.60
C LYS A 165 -0.10 -14.23 -5.12
N PHE A 166 -1.17 -13.54 -4.76
CA PHE A 166 -1.51 -13.14 -3.41
C PHE A 166 -2.85 -13.79 -3.04
N VAL A 167 -2.88 -14.47 -1.90
CA VAL A 167 -4.11 -15.09 -1.38
C VAL A 167 -4.28 -14.66 0.07
N ILE A 168 -5.27 -13.80 0.32
CA ILE A 168 -5.49 -13.17 1.63
C ILE A 168 -6.88 -13.56 2.13
N ARG A 169 -6.94 -14.06 3.36
CA ARG A 169 -8.19 -14.35 4.07
C ARG A 169 -8.45 -13.22 5.04
N LEU A 170 -9.49 -12.43 4.75
CA LEU A 170 -9.95 -11.35 5.59
C LEU A 170 -10.94 -11.84 6.64
N THR A 171 -10.88 -11.20 7.79
CA THR A 171 -11.81 -11.29 8.91
C THR A 171 -12.12 -9.88 9.40
N SER A 172 -13.35 -9.63 9.86
CA SER A 172 -13.60 -8.43 10.69
C SER A 172 -12.82 -8.53 11.99
N ARG A 173 -12.37 -7.38 12.50
CA ARG A 173 -12.14 -7.22 13.95
C ARG A 173 -13.45 -7.00 14.68
#